data_AF-A0A2J7ZN01-F1
#
_entry.id   AF-A0A2J7ZN01-F1
#
_cell.length_a   1.000
_cell.length_b   1.000
_cell.length_c   1.000
_cell.angle_alpha   90.00
_cell.angle_beta   90.00
_cell.angle_gamma   90.00
#
_symmetry.space_group_name_H-M   'P 1'
#
loop_
_entity.id
_entity.type
_entity.pdbx_description
1 polymer ?
#
loop_
_entity_poly.entity_id
_entity_poly.type
_entity_poly.pdbx_seq_one_letter_code
_entity_poly.pdbx_strand_id
1 'polypeptide(L)'
;MQAHRGAHHAQPSGPWTTAVGATTSAGAPTLQPPPADSQPAGSSAPSAAPSAASGPFPWTSAWYPVAASQPVPHTCIKELMGGPAAEGHVQRTQWFVRDLPLRYDTLLENVLDPSHVPFAHHGVQGRRENEKGTETSILDEGVAVGGFAFRFDSKSARFPPSRVEFRAPIHARYGAGFRALHVYCVPTRPGWSRLYATFLQDTRVPVPLPPVINAIFCLVESIPWLEHISQRNKVLDGDTYMIHLTERLLLEQNNAWRTSYFMPAAADASVVATRRWLDEFGGAVPTCEPCTPMPPQMSKADALDRYSQHTAGCRHCKKALKNVEAATVVAAACGALAALWLVARAVAGLPLLAPASGMALLAMAACGGAVAFLRALRAQFFYVEYVHAHAK
;
A
#
# COMPACT_ATOMS: atom_id res chain seq x y z
N MET A 1 -17.26 -24.56 50.05
CA MET A 1 -17.72 -24.27 51.43
C MET A 1 -16.49 -24.04 52.29
N GLN A 2 -16.37 -22.82 52.85
CA GLN A 2 -15.51 -22.31 53.96
C GLN A 2 -14.04 -22.78 54.04
N ALA A 3 -13.01 -21.96 53.81
CA ALA A 3 -12.57 -20.68 54.40
C ALA A 3 -11.66 -20.83 55.64
N HIS A 4 -10.43 -20.31 55.56
CA HIS A 4 -9.71 -19.50 56.56
C HIS A 4 -8.38 -19.02 55.90
N ARG A 5 -8.30 -17.76 55.45
CA ARG A 5 -7.83 -16.53 56.14
C ARG A 5 -6.34 -16.51 56.50
N GLY A 6 -5.62 -15.59 55.84
CA GLY A 6 -4.35 -15.02 56.27
C GLY A 6 -4.06 -13.79 55.41
N ALA A 7 -4.38 -12.61 55.95
CA ALA A 7 -4.22 -11.31 55.30
C ALA A 7 -2.90 -10.67 55.75
N HIS A 8 -2.20 -9.97 54.84
CA HIS A 8 -1.35 -8.85 55.20
C HIS A 8 -1.41 -7.76 54.11
N HIS A 9 -1.89 -6.59 54.54
CA HIS A 9 -1.86 -5.31 53.82
C HIS A 9 -0.43 -4.78 53.71
N ALA A 10 -0.11 -4.11 52.59
CA ALA A 10 0.26 -2.68 52.57
C ALA A 10 0.71 -2.23 51.17
N GLN A 11 0.00 -1.25 50.60
CA GLN A 11 0.60 -0.18 49.80
C GLN A 11 0.58 1.10 50.65
N PRO A 12 1.44 2.09 50.40
CA PRO A 12 0.95 3.22 49.58
C PRO A 12 2.01 3.94 48.70
N SER A 13 1.56 4.33 47.49
CA SER A 13 1.73 5.61 46.75
C SER A 13 3.07 6.38 46.67
N GLY A 14 3.46 6.68 45.41
CA GLY A 14 3.93 8.00 44.92
C GLY A 14 5.38 8.05 44.36
N PRO A 15 5.76 9.09 43.58
CA PRO A 15 5.14 9.69 42.38
C PRO A 15 6.06 9.59 41.13
N TRP A 16 5.50 9.59 39.93
CA TRP A 16 6.27 9.71 38.69
C TRP A 16 6.65 11.18 38.44
N THR A 17 7.91 11.52 38.71
CA THR A 17 8.54 12.79 38.30
C THR A 17 9.10 12.67 36.90
N THR A 18 8.75 13.65 36.07
CA THR A 18 9.36 14.02 34.80
C THR A 18 10.86 14.32 34.97
N ALA A 19 11.70 13.68 34.16
CA ALA A 19 13.07 14.11 33.92
C ALA A 19 13.39 14.02 32.43
N VAL A 20 13.57 15.18 31.82
CA VAL A 20 14.19 15.40 30.52
C VAL A 20 15.66 15.01 30.66
N GLY A 21 16.13 14.06 29.85
CA GLY A 21 17.52 13.61 29.85
C GLY A 21 17.98 13.30 28.43
N ALA A 22 19.07 13.95 28.02
CA ALA A 22 19.61 13.98 26.69
C ALA A 22 20.18 12.63 26.20
N THR A 23 20.06 12.45 24.89
CA THR A 23 20.83 11.59 23.96
C THR A 23 22.07 10.88 24.50
N THR A 24 22.07 9.54 24.39
CA THR A 24 23.26 8.75 24.03
C THR A 24 22.87 7.68 23.01
N SER A 25 23.64 7.60 21.93
CA SER A 25 23.48 6.64 20.83
C SER A 25 23.83 5.23 21.28
N ALA A 26 22.84 4.35 21.41
CA ALA A 26 23.07 2.90 21.54
C ALA A 26 23.06 2.26 20.15
N GLY A 27 24.16 1.60 19.79
CA GLY A 27 24.38 0.93 18.51
C GLY A 27 23.33 -0.15 18.21
N ALA A 28 23.00 -0.29 16.93
CA ALA A 28 22.14 -1.36 16.43
C ALA A 28 22.76 -2.74 16.70
N PRO A 29 21.97 -3.76 17.09
CA PRO A 29 22.48 -5.11 17.26
C PRO A 29 22.80 -5.74 15.91
N THR A 30 24.05 -6.19 15.75
CA THR A 30 24.51 -6.97 14.60
C THR A 30 23.84 -8.36 14.63
N LEU A 31 22.94 -8.63 13.68
CA LEU A 31 22.38 -9.97 13.47
C LEU A 31 23.49 -10.88 12.91
N GLN A 32 23.88 -11.92 13.66
CA GLN A 32 24.73 -12.98 13.14
C GLN A 32 23.92 -13.91 12.23
N PRO A 33 24.45 -14.31 11.06
CA PRO A 33 23.80 -15.32 10.23
C PRO A 33 23.84 -16.70 10.91
N PRO A 34 22.83 -17.56 10.69
CA PRO A 34 22.79 -18.90 11.27
C PRO A 34 23.90 -19.81 10.72
N PRO A 35 24.32 -20.84 11.48
CA PRO A 35 25.35 -21.79 11.08
C PRO A 35 24.94 -22.64 9.86
N ALA A 36 25.92 -22.99 9.04
CA ALA A 36 25.78 -23.48 7.67
C ALA A 36 25.16 -24.89 7.48
N ASP A 37 24.87 -25.64 8.54
CA ASP A 37 24.57 -27.08 8.44
C ASP A 37 23.13 -27.47 8.79
N SER A 38 22.14 -26.66 8.41
CA SER A 38 20.72 -27.05 8.47
C SER A 38 20.01 -26.90 7.14
N GLN A 39 20.33 -27.79 6.19
CA GLN A 39 19.46 -27.99 5.03
C GLN A 39 18.28 -28.88 5.43
N PRO A 40 17.02 -28.40 5.39
CA PRO A 40 15.87 -29.29 5.47
C PRO A 40 15.80 -30.15 4.21
N ALA A 41 15.56 -31.44 4.40
CA ALA A 41 15.34 -32.40 3.33
C ALA A 41 14.13 -31.97 2.46
N GLY A 42 14.36 -31.83 1.14
CA GLY A 42 13.29 -31.69 0.15
C GLY A 42 12.83 -30.26 -0.16
N SER A 43 13.75 -29.36 -0.50
CA SER A 43 13.39 -28.12 -1.22
C SER A 43 13.30 -28.41 -2.71
N SER A 44 12.12 -28.27 -3.30
CA SER A 44 11.87 -28.27 -4.75
C SER A 44 12.10 -26.89 -5.39
N ALA A 45 12.80 -25.98 -4.71
CA ALA A 45 13.17 -24.69 -5.29
C ALA A 45 14.08 -24.93 -6.51
N PRO A 46 13.72 -24.44 -7.71
CA PRO A 46 14.51 -24.68 -8.90
C PRO A 46 15.88 -24.05 -8.76
N SER A 47 16.91 -24.90 -8.71
CA SER A 47 18.33 -24.52 -8.75
C SER A 47 18.57 -23.50 -9.87
N ALA A 48 19.04 -22.31 -9.50
CA ALA A 48 19.39 -21.26 -10.43
C ALA A 48 20.79 -21.55 -11.03
N ALA A 49 20.86 -22.48 -11.97
CA ALA A 49 22.05 -22.58 -12.82
C ALA A 49 22.12 -21.33 -13.72
N PRO A 50 23.30 -20.71 -13.89
CA PRO A 50 23.46 -19.53 -14.74
C PRO A 50 23.21 -19.90 -16.21
N SER A 51 22.18 -19.31 -16.81
CA SER A 51 22.07 -19.29 -18.27
C SER A 51 23.14 -18.36 -18.81
N ALA A 52 23.95 -18.87 -19.74
CA ALA A 52 25.04 -18.14 -20.37
C ALA A 52 24.50 -16.96 -21.19
N ALA A 53 24.90 -15.75 -20.78
CA ALA A 53 25.00 -14.51 -21.54
C ALA A 53 24.38 -14.48 -22.96
N SER A 54 23.06 -14.29 -23.04
CA SER A 54 22.48 -13.52 -24.13
C SER A 54 22.65 -12.02 -23.79
N GLY A 55 22.97 -11.19 -24.78
CA GLY A 55 22.86 -9.74 -24.63
C GLY A 55 21.43 -9.32 -24.24
N PRO A 56 21.21 -8.08 -23.77
CA PRO A 56 19.88 -7.62 -23.37
C PRO A 56 18.86 -7.82 -24.50
N PHE A 57 17.64 -8.24 -24.15
CA PHE A 57 16.57 -8.47 -25.12
C PHE A 57 16.33 -7.21 -25.98
N PRO A 58 16.40 -7.29 -27.31
CA PRO A 58 16.34 -6.11 -28.18
C PRO A 58 14.89 -5.67 -28.41
N TRP A 59 14.32 -4.94 -27.44
CA TRP A 59 12.92 -4.52 -27.44
C TRP A 59 12.46 -3.84 -28.74
N THR A 60 13.30 -2.98 -29.32
CA THR A 60 12.98 -2.21 -30.53
C THR A 60 12.80 -3.10 -31.76
N SER A 61 13.60 -4.16 -31.91
CA SER A 61 13.54 -5.05 -33.08
C SER A 61 12.67 -6.29 -32.84
N ALA A 62 12.55 -6.77 -31.59
CA ALA A 62 11.87 -8.02 -31.28
C ALA A 62 10.43 -7.84 -30.76
N TRP A 63 10.14 -6.81 -29.95
CA TRP A 63 8.82 -6.63 -29.36
C TRP A 63 8.02 -5.49 -29.97
N TYR A 64 8.66 -4.36 -30.26
CA TYR A 64 7.99 -3.18 -30.78
C TYR A 64 7.20 -3.43 -32.07
N PRO A 65 7.69 -4.20 -33.07
CA PRO A 65 6.91 -4.52 -34.26
C PRO A 65 5.64 -5.32 -33.94
N VAL A 66 5.74 -6.29 -33.01
CA VAL A 66 4.59 -7.10 -32.58
C VAL A 66 3.58 -6.21 -31.85
N ALA A 67 4.02 -5.40 -30.90
CA ALA A 67 3.17 -4.50 -30.13
C ALA A 67 2.49 -3.44 -31.02
N ALA A 68 3.21 -2.85 -31.96
CA ALA A 68 2.69 -1.83 -32.88
C ALA A 68 1.70 -2.42 -33.90
N SER A 69 1.84 -3.70 -34.26
CA SER A 69 0.92 -4.36 -35.19
C SER A 69 -0.43 -4.73 -34.56
N GLN A 70 -0.54 -4.75 -33.23
CA GLN A 70 -1.79 -5.07 -32.55
C GLN A 70 -2.71 -3.83 -32.49
N PRO A 71 -3.97 -3.94 -32.93
CA PRO A 71 -4.91 -2.81 -32.90
C PRO A 71 -5.29 -2.40 -31.48
N VAL A 72 -5.15 -3.31 -30.52
CA VAL A 72 -5.37 -3.09 -29.09
C VAL A 72 -4.10 -3.53 -28.36
N PRO A 73 -3.50 -2.69 -27.49
CA PRO A 73 -2.33 -3.08 -26.73
C PRO A 73 -2.58 -4.38 -25.94
N HIS A 74 -1.63 -5.30 -25.96
CA HIS A 74 -1.72 -6.57 -25.22
C HIS A 74 -2.00 -6.36 -23.71
N THR A 75 -1.47 -5.29 -23.12
CA THR A 75 -1.68 -4.91 -21.71
C THR A 75 -3.04 -4.28 -21.43
N CYS A 76 -3.91 -4.15 -22.43
CA CYS A 76 -5.23 -3.56 -22.28
C CYS A 76 -6.16 -4.43 -21.41
N ILE A 77 -6.97 -3.77 -20.58
CA ILE A 77 -8.08 -4.40 -19.88
C ILE A 77 -9.23 -4.56 -20.88
N LYS A 78 -9.33 -5.73 -21.51
CA LYS A 78 -10.35 -6.03 -22.53
C LYS A 78 -11.77 -5.80 -22.00
N GLU A 79 -11.99 -6.03 -20.71
CA GLU A 79 -13.25 -5.84 -20.00
C GLU A 79 -13.69 -4.36 -19.91
N LEU A 80 -12.83 -3.40 -20.29
CA LEU A 80 -13.16 -1.96 -20.38
C LEU A 80 -13.30 -1.44 -21.82
N MET A 81 -13.00 -2.27 -22.83
CA MET A 81 -12.94 -1.84 -24.24
C MET A 81 -14.27 -1.95 -25.01
N GLY A 82 -15.35 -2.36 -24.34
CA GLY A 82 -16.59 -2.76 -25.01
C GLY A 82 -16.49 -4.15 -25.69
N GLY A 83 -17.60 -4.64 -26.22
CA GLY A 83 -17.68 -5.96 -26.87
C GLY A 83 -17.80 -7.14 -25.89
N PRO A 84 -17.65 -8.39 -26.37
CA PRO A 84 -17.99 -9.59 -25.60
C PRO A 84 -17.20 -9.76 -24.28
N ALA A 85 -15.96 -9.27 -24.23
CA ALA A 85 -15.15 -9.33 -23.01
C ALA A 85 -15.63 -8.36 -21.90
N ALA A 86 -16.30 -7.27 -22.27
CA ALA A 86 -16.88 -6.32 -21.33
C ALA A 86 -18.24 -6.78 -20.78
N GLU A 87 -18.88 -7.75 -21.45
CA GLU A 87 -20.17 -8.29 -21.01
C GLU A 87 -20.05 -8.90 -19.60
N GLY A 88 -20.95 -8.49 -18.72
CA GLY A 88 -20.94 -8.93 -17.32
C GLY A 88 -19.81 -8.36 -16.47
N HIS A 89 -19.08 -7.33 -16.94
CA HIS A 89 -18.06 -6.66 -16.14
C HIS A 89 -18.40 -5.19 -15.88
N VAL A 90 -18.10 -4.72 -14.67
CA VAL A 90 -18.25 -3.31 -14.29
C VAL A 90 -17.00 -2.81 -13.57
N GLN A 91 -16.55 -1.61 -13.93
CA GLN A 91 -15.52 -0.92 -13.17
C GLN A 91 -16.10 -0.43 -11.84
N ARG A 92 -15.54 -0.91 -10.72
CA ARG A 92 -16.04 -0.63 -9.37
C ARG A 92 -15.40 0.56 -8.71
N THR A 93 -14.11 0.73 -8.91
CA THR A 93 -13.36 1.88 -8.40
C THR A 93 -12.91 2.76 -9.54
N GLN A 94 -12.88 4.07 -9.29
CA GLN A 94 -12.21 4.99 -10.21
C GLN A 94 -10.71 4.66 -10.24
N TRP A 95 -10.03 5.08 -11.30
CA TRP A 95 -8.58 4.93 -11.38
C TRP A 95 -7.89 5.66 -10.24
N PHE A 96 -7.16 4.89 -9.44
CA PHE A 96 -6.20 5.43 -8.48
C PHE A 96 -4.84 5.54 -9.16
N VAL A 97 -4.15 6.67 -8.98
CA VAL A 97 -2.84 6.92 -9.57
C VAL A 97 -1.92 7.47 -8.50
N ARG A 98 -0.72 6.92 -8.33
CA ARG A 98 0.29 7.47 -7.42
C ARG A 98 1.68 7.34 -8.01
N ASP A 99 2.42 8.44 -8.02
CA ASP A 99 3.84 8.45 -8.35
C ASP A 99 4.65 8.01 -7.12
N LEU A 100 5.42 6.95 -7.24
CA LEU A 100 6.16 6.33 -6.16
C LEU A 100 7.67 6.53 -6.38
N PRO A 101 8.45 6.87 -5.33
CA PRO A 101 9.91 7.00 -5.39
C PRO A 101 10.59 5.62 -5.38
N LEU A 102 10.13 4.74 -6.28
CA LEU A 102 10.57 3.36 -6.45
C LEU A 102 10.96 3.13 -7.91
N ARG A 103 12.06 2.41 -8.14
CA ARG A 103 12.42 1.91 -9.47
C ARG A 103 11.36 0.90 -9.93
N TYR A 104 11.23 0.77 -11.26
CA TYR A 104 10.15 -0.03 -11.84
C TYR A 104 10.27 -1.52 -11.47
N ASP A 105 11.47 -2.07 -11.42
CA ASP A 105 11.71 -3.49 -11.16
C ASP A 105 11.34 -3.88 -9.73
N THR A 106 11.66 -3.04 -8.75
CA THR A 106 11.34 -3.26 -7.33
C THR A 106 9.85 -3.04 -7.05
N LEU A 107 9.22 -2.05 -7.71
CA LEU A 107 7.76 -1.89 -7.68
C LEU A 107 7.05 -3.10 -8.29
N LEU A 108 7.49 -3.55 -9.47
CA LEU A 108 6.90 -4.70 -10.16
C LEU A 108 7.06 -5.99 -9.33
N GLU A 109 8.25 -6.22 -8.78
CA GLU A 109 8.50 -7.34 -7.86
C GLU A 109 7.54 -7.33 -6.67
N ASN A 110 7.38 -6.19 -5.99
CA ASN A 110 6.48 -6.09 -4.86
C ASN A 110 5.01 -6.34 -5.26
N VAL A 111 4.58 -5.82 -6.41
CA VAL A 111 3.24 -6.09 -6.93
C VAL A 111 3.10 -7.60 -7.23
N LEU A 112 4.07 -8.22 -7.88
CA LEU A 112 3.98 -9.65 -8.20
C LEU A 112 4.27 -10.59 -7.02
N ASP A 113 4.54 -10.06 -5.82
CA ASP A 113 4.66 -10.81 -4.58
C ASP A 113 3.46 -10.55 -3.66
N PRO A 114 2.36 -11.32 -3.74
CA PRO A 114 1.25 -11.19 -2.79
C PRO A 114 1.58 -11.70 -1.37
N SER A 115 2.71 -12.38 -1.15
CA SER A 115 3.05 -12.98 0.15
C SER A 115 3.39 -11.95 1.23
N HIS A 116 3.82 -10.74 0.84
CA HIS A 116 4.10 -9.66 1.78
C HIS A 116 2.82 -9.08 2.42
N VAL A 117 1.64 -9.29 1.82
CA VAL A 117 0.41 -8.58 2.19
C VAL A 117 0.03 -8.71 3.68
N PRO A 118 0.05 -9.92 4.29
CA PRO A 118 -0.19 -10.08 5.73
C PRO A 118 0.76 -9.28 6.61
N PHE A 119 1.97 -8.99 6.13
CA PHE A 119 3.06 -8.40 6.91
C PHE A 119 3.18 -6.88 6.73
N ALA A 120 3.24 -6.40 5.49
CA ALA A 120 3.35 -4.97 5.18
C ALA A 120 2.03 -4.23 5.42
N HIS A 121 0.90 -4.89 5.12
CA HIS A 121 -0.45 -4.32 5.18
C HIS A 121 -1.27 -4.84 6.36
N HIS A 122 -0.60 -5.25 7.44
CA HIS A 122 -1.25 -5.71 8.67
C HIS A 122 -2.26 -4.67 9.18
N GLY A 123 -3.50 -5.07 9.45
CA GLY A 123 -4.58 -4.16 9.90
C GLY A 123 -5.18 -3.28 8.79
N VAL A 124 -4.65 -3.33 7.57
CA VAL A 124 -5.14 -2.57 6.40
C VAL A 124 -5.76 -3.49 5.35
N GLN A 125 -4.96 -4.38 4.77
CA GLN A 125 -5.38 -5.31 3.70
C GLN A 125 -5.11 -6.78 4.06
N GLY A 126 -4.30 -7.03 5.09
CA GLY A 126 -4.00 -8.36 5.60
C GLY A 126 -3.89 -8.38 7.12
N ARG A 127 -3.69 -9.57 7.68
CA ARG A 127 -3.37 -9.78 9.10
C ARG A 127 -2.28 -10.83 9.18
N ARG A 128 -1.28 -10.65 10.05
CA ARG A 128 -0.09 -11.54 10.10
C ARG A 128 -0.50 -12.95 10.50
N GLU A 129 -1.50 -13.04 11.37
CA GLU A 129 -2.07 -14.30 11.87
C GLU A 129 -2.82 -15.08 10.79
N ASN A 130 -3.13 -14.44 9.65
CA ASN A 130 -3.73 -15.13 8.52
C ASN A 130 -2.69 -15.85 7.65
N GLU A 131 -1.39 -15.63 7.87
CA GLU A 131 -0.38 -16.33 7.10
C GLU A 131 -0.23 -17.78 7.58
N LYS A 132 -0.40 -18.72 6.64
CA LYS A 132 -0.58 -20.15 6.91
C LYS A 132 0.20 -21.05 5.95
N GLY A 133 1.36 -20.59 5.47
CA GLY A 133 2.16 -21.31 4.49
C GLY A 133 1.71 -20.96 3.08
N THR A 134 1.71 -19.66 2.77
CA THR A 134 1.45 -19.14 1.43
C THR A 134 2.36 -19.82 0.41
N GLU A 135 1.78 -20.20 -0.73
CA GLU A 135 2.48 -20.80 -1.84
C GLU A 135 2.23 -20.01 -3.12
N THR A 136 3.27 -19.89 -3.94
CA THR A 136 3.15 -19.45 -5.32
C THR A 136 3.71 -20.53 -6.25
N SER A 137 3.03 -20.78 -7.37
CA SER A 137 3.51 -21.72 -8.38
C SER A 137 3.31 -21.18 -9.79
N ILE A 138 4.38 -21.19 -10.57
CA ILE A 138 4.35 -20.74 -11.97
C ILE A 138 3.50 -21.72 -12.78
N LEU A 139 2.62 -21.19 -13.62
CA LEU A 139 1.75 -22.00 -14.48
C LEU A 139 2.51 -22.48 -15.72
N ASP A 140 1.97 -23.49 -16.40
CA ASP A 140 2.64 -24.37 -17.38
C ASP A 140 3.32 -23.68 -18.59
N GLU A 141 3.12 -22.38 -18.79
CA GLU A 141 3.76 -21.58 -19.85
C GLU A 141 5.10 -20.96 -19.43
N GLY A 142 5.49 -21.07 -18.16
CA GLY A 142 6.75 -20.54 -17.66
C GLY A 142 6.87 -19.01 -17.77
N VAL A 143 8.10 -18.51 -17.91
CA VAL A 143 8.38 -17.09 -18.12
C VAL A 143 8.58 -16.83 -19.61
N ALA A 144 7.84 -15.87 -20.17
CA ALA A 144 7.91 -15.51 -21.59
C ALA A 144 8.03 -13.99 -21.77
N VAL A 145 8.36 -13.56 -23.00
CA VAL A 145 8.45 -12.13 -23.36
C VAL A 145 7.16 -11.36 -23.05
N GLY A 146 6.00 -11.99 -23.24
CA GLY A 146 4.67 -11.41 -22.95
C GLY A 146 4.33 -11.35 -21.46
N GLY A 147 5.18 -11.91 -20.59
CA GLY A 147 4.99 -12.02 -19.15
C GLY A 147 4.79 -13.48 -18.72
N PHE A 148 4.09 -13.68 -17.61
CA PHE A 148 3.84 -15.01 -17.04
C PHE A 148 2.61 -14.99 -16.13
N ALA A 149 2.14 -16.16 -15.74
CA ALA A 149 1.09 -16.29 -14.76
C ALA A 149 1.47 -17.31 -13.68
N PHE A 150 0.96 -17.09 -12.47
CA PHE A 150 1.18 -17.98 -11.35
C PHE A 150 -0.11 -18.16 -10.55
N ARG A 151 -0.20 -19.31 -9.87
CA ARG A 151 -1.21 -19.56 -8.85
C ARG A 151 -0.69 -19.02 -7.52
N PHE A 152 -1.52 -18.24 -6.85
CA PHE A 152 -1.31 -17.77 -5.48
C PHE A 152 -2.30 -18.47 -4.55
N ASP A 153 -1.79 -19.15 -3.53
CA ASP A 153 -2.57 -19.85 -2.52
C ASP A 153 -2.16 -19.39 -1.13
N SER A 154 -3.00 -18.55 -0.50
CA SER A 154 -2.79 -18.07 0.88
C SER A 154 -3.11 -19.11 1.96
N LYS A 155 -3.51 -20.34 1.57
CA LYS A 155 -4.02 -21.40 2.47
C LYS A 155 -5.18 -20.96 3.35
N SER A 156 -5.87 -19.89 2.96
CA SER A 156 -7.01 -19.34 3.67
C SER A 156 -8.31 -19.93 3.16
N ALA A 157 -9.14 -20.47 4.06
CA ALA A 157 -10.50 -20.91 3.71
C ALA A 157 -11.39 -19.78 3.18
N ARG A 158 -11.05 -18.51 3.49
CA ARG A 158 -11.79 -17.33 3.04
C ARG A 158 -11.37 -16.83 1.66
N PHE A 159 -10.11 -17.05 1.28
CA PHE A 159 -9.54 -16.56 0.04
C PHE A 159 -9.08 -17.77 -0.77
N PRO A 160 -9.92 -18.30 -1.67
CA PRO A 160 -9.55 -19.44 -2.47
C PRO A 160 -8.32 -19.10 -3.33
N PRO A 161 -7.55 -20.11 -3.74
CA PRO A 161 -6.40 -19.91 -4.60
C PRO A 161 -6.79 -19.14 -5.85
N SER A 162 -5.95 -18.18 -6.22
CA SER A 162 -6.24 -17.24 -7.30
C SER A 162 -5.13 -17.24 -8.34
N ARG A 163 -5.48 -16.90 -9.57
CA ARG A 163 -4.51 -16.66 -10.63
C ARG A 163 -4.05 -15.22 -10.58
N VAL A 164 -2.74 -15.01 -10.61
CA VAL A 164 -2.11 -13.71 -10.85
C VAL A 164 -1.44 -13.78 -12.20
N GLU A 165 -1.65 -12.75 -13.02
CA GLU A 165 -1.12 -12.67 -14.38
C GLU A 165 -0.32 -11.38 -14.52
N PHE A 166 0.93 -11.51 -14.92
CA PHE A 166 1.76 -10.42 -15.37
C PHE A 166 1.72 -10.38 -16.91
N ARG A 167 1.19 -9.28 -17.44
CA ARG A 167 1.23 -8.91 -18.85
C ARG A 167 2.30 -7.86 -19.06
N ALA A 168 3.42 -8.30 -19.62
CA ALA A 168 4.56 -7.45 -19.85
C ALA A 168 4.24 -6.25 -20.77
N PRO A 169 4.90 -5.10 -20.55
CA PRO A 169 5.88 -4.88 -19.48
C PRO A 169 5.26 -4.37 -18.17
N ILE A 170 4.01 -3.94 -18.14
CA ILE A 170 3.56 -3.03 -17.06
C ILE A 170 2.34 -3.50 -16.28
N HIS A 171 1.62 -4.52 -16.72
CA HIS A 171 0.29 -4.82 -16.19
C HIS A 171 0.28 -6.09 -15.32
N ALA A 172 -0.17 -5.97 -14.07
CA ALA A 172 -0.48 -7.10 -13.21
C ALA A 172 -2.00 -7.20 -13.00
N ARG A 173 -2.54 -8.41 -13.09
CA ARG A 173 -3.93 -8.73 -12.81
C ARG A 173 -3.99 -9.77 -11.70
N TYR A 174 -4.72 -9.47 -10.63
CA TYR A 174 -5.04 -10.43 -9.58
C TYR A 174 -6.47 -10.90 -9.71
N GLY A 175 -6.65 -12.21 -9.60
CA GLY A 175 -7.94 -12.85 -9.45
C GLY A 175 -8.61 -13.21 -10.77
N ALA A 176 -9.39 -14.30 -10.66
CA ALA A 176 -10.48 -14.66 -11.55
C ALA A 176 -11.65 -15.06 -10.63
N GLY A 177 -12.80 -14.40 -10.77
CA GLY A 177 -13.94 -14.56 -9.85
C GLY A 177 -14.75 -13.26 -9.75
N PHE A 178 -15.35 -13.00 -8.58
CA PHE A 178 -16.26 -11.85 -8.41
C PHE A 178 -15.58 -10.49 -8.61
N ARG A 179 -14.28 -10.37 -8.37
CA ARG A 179 -13.55 -9.10 -8.46
C ARG A 179 -12.10 -9.33 -8.87
N ALA A 180 -11.59 -8.48 -9.75
CA ALA A 180 -10.21 -8.48 -10.21
C ALA A 180 -9.54 -7.13 -9.92
N LEU A 181 -8.32 -7.16 -9.39
CA LEU A 181 -7.47 -5.98 -9.25
C LEU A 181 -6.56 -5.88 -10.46
N HIS A 182 -6.54 -4.72 -11.10
CA HIS A 182 -5.60 -4.40 -12.17
C HIS A 182 -4.64 -3.32 -11.68
N VAL A 183 -3.34 -3.59 -11.80
CA VAL A 183 -2.27 -2.67 -11.43
C VAL A 183 -1.38 -2.44 -12.63
N TYR A 184 -1.07 -1.19 -12.96
CA TYR A 184 -0.03 -0.84 -13.91
C TYR A 184 1.17 -0.23 -13.19
N CYS A 185 2.36 -0.79 -13.41
CA CYS A 185 3.63 -0.28 -12.94
C CYS A 185 4.35 0.40 -14.11
N VAL A 186 4.30 1.72 -14.19
CA VAL A 186 4.82 2.48 -15.33
C VAL A 186 6.12 3.17 -14.94
N PRO A 187 7.28 2.84 -15.56
CA PRO A 187 8.51 3.59 -15.32
C PRO A 187 8.35 5.04 -15.76
N THR A 188 8.82 6.00 -14.96
CA THR A 188 8.69 7.44 -15.28
C THR A 188 10.04 8.14 -15.41
N ARG A 189 10.92 7.92 -14.45
CA ARG A 189 12.32 8.40 -14.43
C ARG A 189 13.11 7.53 -13.44
N PRO A 190 14.46 7.59 -13.44
CA PRO A 190 15.27 6.78 -12.54
C PRO A 190 14.83 6.88 -11.08
N GLY A 191 14.56 5.72 -10.46
CA GLY A 191 14.05 5.63 -9.09
C GLY A 191 12.62 6.12 -8.88
N TRP A 192 11.82 6.28 -9.94
CA TRP A 192 10.43 6.67 -9.86
C TRP A 192 9.53 5.91 -10.84
N SER A 193 8.40 5.46 -10.33
CA SER A 193 7.41 4.71 -11.09
C SER A 193 6.01 5.20 -10.76
N ARG A 194 5.14 5.23 -11.75
CA ARG A 194 3.73 5.54 -11.58
C ARG A 194 2.92 4.27 -11.46
N LEU A 195 2.18 4.15 -10.37
CA LEU A 195 1.22 3.07 -10.17
C LEU A 195 -0.18 3.54 -10.58
N TYR A 196 -0.85 2.78 -11.44
CA TYR A 196 -2.29 2.89 -11.67
C TYR A 196 -2.98 1.66 -11.09
N ALA A 197 -4.11 1.84 -10.39
CA ALA A 197 -4.90 0.73 -9.88
C ALA A 197 -6.39 0.93 -10.09
N THR A 198 -7.09 -0.15 -10.42
CA THR A 198 -8.56 -0.19 -10.51
C THR A 198 -9.08 -1.59 -10.22
N PHE A 199 -10.33 -1.67 -9.77
CA PHE A 199 -11.04 -2.93 -9.54
C PHE A 199 -12.17 -3.09 -10.54
N LEU A 200 -12.22 -4.25 -11.17
CA LEU A 200 -13.34 -4.69 -11.97
C LEU A 200 -14.11 -5.76 -11.20
N GLN A 201 -15.42 -5.78 -11.37
CA GLN A 201 -16.30 -6.81 -10.83
C GLN A 201 -16.96 -7.58 -11.97
N ASP A 202 -16.96 -8.90 -11.87
CA ASP A 202 -17.79 -9.76 -12.70
C ASP A 202 -19.19 -9.84 -12.07
N THR A 203 -20.18 -9.23 -12.73
CA THR A 203 -21.57 -9.18 -12.25
C THR A 203 -22.30 -10.50 -12.40
N ARG A 204 -21.71 -11.49 -13.10
CA ARG A 204 -22.27 -12.83 -13.25
C ARG A 204 -21.95 -13.73 -12.06
N VAL A 205 -20.91 -13.37 -11.29
CA VAL A 205 -20.52 -14.09 -10.08
C VAL A 205 -21.22 -13.46 -8.86
N PRO A 206 -21.93 -14.26 -8.02
CA PRO A 206 -22.56 -13.75 -6.82
C PRO A 206 -21.56 -13.07 -5.89
N VAL A 207 -21.97 -11.95 -5.29
CA VAL A 207 -21.13 -11.23 -4.32
C VAL A 207 -21.03 -12.07 -3.03
N PRO A 208 -19.82 -12.46 -2.59
CA PRO A 208 -19.63 -13.30 -1.41
C PRO A 208 -19.67 -12.49 -0.10
N LEU A 209 -20.57 -11.49 -0.01
CA LEU A 209 -20.72 -10.60 1.14
C LEU A 209 -22.20 -10.41 1.50
N PRO A 210 -22.53 -10.26 2.80
CA PRO A 210 -23.88 -9.88 3.21
C PRO A 210 -24.35 -8.57 2.55
N PRO A 211 -25.65 -8.41 2.20
CA PRO A 211 -26.14 -7.25 1.45
C PRO A 211 -25.82 -5.89 2.08
N VAL A 212 -25.97 -5.77 3.41
CA VAL A 212 -25.69 -4.52 4.14
C VAL A 212 -24.21 -4.17 4.08
N ILE A 213 -23.34 -5.16 4.26
CA ILE A 213 -21.88 -4.98 4.18
C ILE A 213 -21.49 -4.58 2.76
N ASN A 214 -22.04 -5.26 1.75
CA ASN A 214 -21.83 -4.91 0.36
C ASN A 214 -22.29 -3.48 0.05
N ALA A 215 -23.45 -3.05 0.55
CA ALA A 215 -23.96 -1.69 0.34
C ALA A 215 -23.02 -0.62 0.91
N ILE A 216 -22.48 -0.84 2.12
CA ILE A 216 -21.50 0.07 2.74
C ILE A 216 -20.22 0.11 1.90
N PHE A 217 -19.68 -1.04 1.48
CA PHE A 217 -18.51 -1.08 0.60
C PHE A 217 -18.77 -0.33 -0.72
N CYS A 218 -19.92 -0.53 -1.35
CA CYS A 218 -20.31 0.20 -2.56
C CYS A 218 -20.35 1.71 -2.33
N LEU A 219 -20.85 2.16 -1.17
CA LEU A 219 -20.92 3.57 -0.83
C LEU A 219 -19.54 4.18 -0.63
N VAL A 220 -18.63 3.50 0.06
CA VAL A 220 -17.25 4.00 0.24
C VAL A 220 -16.52 4.06 -1.09
N GLU A 221 -16.65 3.03 -1.94
CA GLU A 221 -16.04 2.99 -3.27
C GLU A 221 -16.58 4.07 -4.23
N SER A 222 -17.85 4.47 -4.05
CA SER A 222 -18.45 5.54 -4.85
C SER A 222 -17.99 6.95 -4.46
N ILE A 223 -17.23 7.09 -3.36
CA ILE A 223 -16.63 8.34 -2.90
C ILE A 223 -15.09 8.24 -3.07
N PRO A 224 -14.54 8.59 -4.25
CA PRO A 224 -13.15 8.26 -4.59
C PRO A 224 -12.12 8.78 -3.59
N TRP A 225 -12.24 10.04 -3.14
CA TRP A 225 -11.27 10.61 -2.20
C TRP A 225 -11.26 9.88 -0.86
N LEU A 226 -12.41 9.36 -0.40
CA LEU A 226 -12.53 8.63 0.86
C LEU A 226 -11.89 7.25 0.72
N GLU A 227 -12.16 6.56 -0.38
CA GLU A 227 -11.54 5.29 -0.74
C GLU A 227 -10.01 5.42 -0.84
N HIS A 228 -9.51 6.48 -1.49
CA HIS A 228 -8.08 6.75 -1.65
C HIS A 228 -7.36 6.94 -0.31
N ILE A 229 -7.89 7.78 0.60
CA ILE A 229 -7.22 8.06 1.89
C ILE A 229 -7.41 6.94 2.91
N SER A 230 -8.52 6.19 2.83
CA SER A 230 -8.84 5.16 3.82
C SER A 230 -8.19 3.82 3.51
N GLN A 231 -7.93 3.51 2.23
CA GLN A 231 -7.36 2.25 1.79
C GLN A 231 -6.10 2.43 0.94
N ARG A 232 -6.21 3.00 -0.27
CA ARG A 232 -5.12 2.96 -1.28
C ARG A 232 -3.81 3.59 -0.81
N ASN A 233 -3.90 4.78 -0.21
CA ASN A 233 -2.72 5.45 0.32
C ASN A 233 -2.08 4.65 1.47
N LYS A 234 -2.90 4.06 2.35
CA LYS A 234 -2.38 3.28 3.49
C LYS A 234 -1.64 2.02 3.05
N VAL A 235 -2.19 1.31 2.06
CA VAL A 235 -1.53 0.14 1.46
C VAL A 235 -0.18 0.57 0.91
N LEU A 236 -0.15 1.54 0.00
CA LEU A 236 1.12 1.96 -0.61
C LEU A 236 2.11 2.56 0.39
N ASP A 237 1.65 3.20 1.47
CA ASP A 237 2.56 3.68 2.52
C ASP A 237 3.23 2.54 3.31
N GLY A 238 2.55 1.38 3.41
CA GLY A 238 3.11 0.17 4.01
C GLY A 238 4.25 -0.44 3.20
N ASP A 239 4.26 -0.23 1.89
CA ASP A 239 5.28 -0.75 0.98
C ASP A 239 6.41 0.27 0.74
N THR A 240 6.04 1.52 0.42
CA THR A 240 6.90 2.47 -0.28
C THR A 240 8.24 2.69 0.43
N TYR A 241 8.24 3.01 1.72
CA TYR A 241 9.51 3.29 2.40
C TYR A 241 10.35 2.03 2.63
N MET A 242 9.71 0.88 2.82
CA MET A 242 10.43 -0.40 2.95
C MET A 242 11.15 -0.73 1.65
N ILE A 243 10.43 -0.65 0.53
CA ILE A 243 11.01 -0.92 -0.81
C ILE A 243 12.07 0.12 -1.16
N HIS A 244 11.84 1.39 -0.81
CA HIS A 244 12.81 2.46 -1.07
C HIS A 244 14.17 2.16 -0.42
N LEU A 245 14.19 1.58 0.78
CA LEU A 245 15.42 1.15 1.45
C LEU A 245 15.99 -0.14 0.86
N THR A 246 15.17 -1.16 0.62
CA THR A 246 15.66 -2.44 0.06
C THR A 246 16.22 -2.29 -1.34
N GLU A 247 15.68 -1.38 -2.14
CA GLU A 247 16.23 -1.01 -3.46
C GLU A 247 17.66 -0.47 -3.35
N ARG A 248 17.96 0.34 -2.33
CA ARG A 248 19.30 0.90 -2.11
C ARG A 248 20.28 -0.18 -1.67
N LEU A 249 19.85 -1.09 -0.79
CA LEU A 249 20.64 -2.26 -0.40
C LEU A 249 20.93 -3.18 -1.59
N LEU A 250 19.95 -3.39 -2.47
CA LEU A 250 20.14 -4.17 -3.70
C LEU A 250 21.13 -3.49 -4.66
N LEU A 251 21.07 -2.16 -4.78
CA LEU A 251 22.01 -1.38 -5.58
C LEU A 251 23.44 -1.44 -5.06
N GLU A 252 23.65 -1.40 -3.75
CA GLU A 252 24.96 -1.59 -3.10
C GLU A 252 25.58 -2.95 -3.44
N GLN A 253 24.73 -3.96 -3.71
CA GLN A 253 25.12 -5.28 -4.15
C GLN A 253 25.17 -5.41 -5.69
N ASN A 254 25.25 -4.29 -6.43
CA ASN A 254 25.26 -4.26 -7.90
C ASN A 254 24.05 -4.95 -8.55
N ASN A 255 22.88 -4.89 -7.91
CA ASN A 255 21.67 -5.61 -8.31
C ASN A 255 21.84 -7.16 -8.36
N ALA A 256 22.78 -7.72 -7.60
CA ALA A 256 23.03 -9.16 -7.52
C ALA A 256 21.98 -9.93 -6.71
N TRP A 257 20.72 -9.86 -7.14
CA TRP A 257 19.57 -10.44 -6.44
C TRP A 257 19.73 -11.94 -6.13
N ARG A 258 20.37 -12.71 -7.02
CA ARG A 258 20.61 -14.16 -6.84
C ARG A 258 21.41 -14.49 -5.59
N THR A 259 22.31 -13.60 -5.19
CA THR A 259 23.18 -13.78 -4.01
C THR A 259 22.70 -12.96 -2.82
N SER A 260 21.97 -11.87 -3.06
CA SER A 260 21.47 -10.98 -2.01
C SER A 260 20.17 -11.47 -1.37
N TYR A 261 19.34 -12.22 -2.10
CA TYR A 261 18.04 -12.66 -1.63
C TYR A 261 18.10 -14.08 -1.07
N PHE A 262 17.51 -14.28 0.10
CA PHE A 262 17.30 -15.60 0.66
C PHE A 262 15.84 -16.03 0.43
N MET A 263 15.62 -16.89 -0.56
CA MET A 263 14.29 -17.26 -1.07
C MET A 263 14.07 -18.79 -1.10
N PRO A 264 14.08 -19.49 0.04
CA PRO A 264 13.91 -20.94 0.08
C PRO A 264 12.44 -21.38 0.05
N ALA A 265 11.47 -20.47 0.20
CA ALA A 265 10.07 -20.80 0.41
C ALA A 265 9.31 -20.91 -0.90
N ALA A 266 8.24 -21.71 -0.91
CA ALA A 266 7.33 -21.81 -2.06
C ALA A 266 6.62 -20.47 -2.36
N ALA A 267 6.49 -19.59 -1.38
CA ALA A 267 6.00 -18.22 -1.58
C ALA A 267 6.87 -17.39 -2.53
N ASP A 268 8.16 -17.72 -2.64
CA ASP A 268 9.15 -16.91 -3.37
C ASP A 268 9.16 -17.18 -4.88
N ALA A 269 8.44 -18.20 -5.37
CA ALA A 269 8.50 -18.60 -6.78
C ALA A 269 8.09 -17.46 -7.73
N SER A 270 7.11 -16.63 -7.34
CA SER A 270 6.69 -15.44 -8.08
C SER A 270 7.76 -14.35 -8.16
N VAL A 271 8.51 -14.12 -7.07
CA VAL A 271 9.66 -13.20 -7.01
C VAL A 271 10.77 -13.69 -7.93
N VAL A 272 11.11 -14.98 -7.84
CA VAL A 272 12.12 -15.62 -8.71
C VAL A 272 11.73 -15.50 -10.19
N ALA A 273 10.46 -15.75 -10.53
CA ALA A 273 9.98 -15.59 -11.91
C ALA A 273 10.04 -14.14 -12.38
N THR A 274 9.69 -13.18 -11.53
CA THR A 274 9.78 -11.75 -11.84
C THR A 274 11.23 -11.35 -12.12
N ARG A 275 12.18 -11.75 -11.27
CA ARG A 275 13.60 -11.45 -11.46
C ARG A 275 14.21 -12.14 -12.67
N ARG A 276 13.84 -13.39 -12.96
CA ARG A 276 14.23 -14.08 -14.20
C ARG A 276 13.68 -13.36 -15.43
N TRP A 277 12.43 -12.93 -15.40
CA TRP A 277 11.83 -12.15 -16.50
C TRP A 277 12.58 -10.82 -16.70
N LEU A 278 12.95 -10.12 -15.63
CA LEU A 278 13.72 -8.88 -15.70
C LEU A 278 15.15 -9.10 -16.25
N ASP A 279 15.82 -10.18 -15.87
CA ASP A 279 17.15 -10.50 -16.40
C ASP A 279 17.10 -10.85 -17.89
N GLU A 280 16.11 -11.63 -18.31
CA GLU A 280 16.00 -12.12 -19.69
C GLU A 280 15.41 -11.07 -20.63
N PHE A 281 14.33 -10.41 -20.20
CA PHE A 281 13.57 -9.48 -21.03
C PHE A 281 13.64 -8.04 -20.52
N GLY A 282 13.94 -7.78 -19.25
CA GLY A 282 13.88 -6.43 -18.65
C GLY A 282 15.02 -5.47 -19.01
N GLY A 283 16.05 -5.93 -19.73
CA GLY A 283 17.27 -5.15 -20.03
C GLY A 283 17.09 -3.84 -20.83
N ALA A 284 15.91 -3.56 -21.40
CA ALA A 284 15.59 -2.26 -21.99
C ALA A 284 14.31 -1.63 -21.43
N VAL A 285 13.91 -2.00 -20.20
CA VAL A 285 12.89 -1.21 -19.51
C VAL A 285 13.48 0.18 -19.22
N PRO A 286 12.86 1.25 -19.73
CA PRO A 286 13.37 2.61 -19.49
C PRO A 286 13.52 2.87 -18.00
N THR A 287 14.56 3.60 -17.61
CA THR A 287 14.88 4.00 -16.22
C THR A 287 15.57 2.95 -15.35
N CYS A 288 15.74 1.72 -15.86
CA CYS A 288 16.43 0.61 -15.19
C CYS A 288 17.73 0.21 -15.89
N GLU A 289 18.21 0.98 -16.86
CA GLU A 289 19.41 0.66 -17.63
C GLU A 289 20.65 0.61 -16.72
N PRO A 290 21.65 -0.25 -17.03
CA PRO A 290 22.90 -0.27 -16.30
C PRO A 290 23.53 1.13 -16.19
N CYS A 291 24.11 1.44 -15.02
CA CYS A 291 24.75 2.73 -14.72
C CYS A 291 23.82 3.95 -14.70
N THR A 292 22.50 3.77 -14.75
CA THR A 292 21.55 4.88 -14.59
C THR A 292 21.66 5.50 -13.19
N PRO A 293 21.91 6.82 -13.05
CA PRO A 293 22.02 7.48 -11.75
C PRO A 293 20.70 7.40 -10.98
N MET A 294 20.76 6.92 -9.74
CA MET A 294 19.62 6.84 -8.84
C MET A 294 19.53 8.10 -7.96
N PRO A 295 18.32 8.58 -7.64
CA PRO A 295 18.16 9.67 -6.69
C PRO A 295 18.66 9.25 -5.31
N PRO A 296 19.12 10.22 -4.48
CA PRO A 296 19.57 9.94 -3.13
C PRO A 296 18.45 9.28 -2.30
N GLN A 297 18.85 8.56 -1.25
CA GLN A 297 17.89 8.02 -0.29
C GLN A 297 17.08 9.16 0.34
N MET A 298 15.76 9.01 0.32
CA MET A 298 14.81 9.98 0.86
C MET A 298 14.56 9.71 2.34
N SER A 299 14.13 10.73 3.07
CA SER A 299 13.55 10.52 4.40
C SER A 299 12.21 9.78 4.27
N LYS A 300 11.74 9.12 5.35
CA LYS A 300 10.40 8.49 5.36
C LYS A 300 9.30 9.51 5.04
N ALA A 301 9.43 10.74 5.56
CA ALA A 301 8.45 11.80 5.31
C ALA A 301 8.34 12.16 3.83
N ASP A 302 9.48 12.31 3.15
CA ASP A 302 9.50 12.66 1.72
C ASP A 302 9.09 11.47 0.84
N ALA A 303 9.49 10.25 1.22
CA ALA A 303 9.12 9.03 0.50
C ALA A 303 7.61 8.75 0.57
N LEU A 304 6.94 9.20 1.63
CA LEU A 304 5.50 9.01 1.86
C LEU A 304 4.69 10.31 1.64
N ASP A 305 5.22 11.29 0.90
CA ASP A 305 4.49 12.52 0.56
C ASP A 305 3.32 12.22 -0.40
N ARG A 306 2.15 11.95 0.16
CA ARG A 306 0.91 11.72 -0.60
C ARG A 306 0.50 12.94 -1.42
N TYR A 307 0.93 14.14 -1.06
CA TYR A 307 0.47 15.34 -1.75
C TYR A 307 1.06 15.44 -3.16
N SER A 308 2.39 15.46 -3.28
CA SER A 308 3.05 15.51 -4.59
C SER A 308 2.80 14.24 -5.41
N GLN A 309 2.72 13.09 -4.74
CA GLN A 309 2.58 11.78 -5.38
C GLN A 309 1.16 11.49 -5.89
N HIS A 310 0.12 12.08 -5.28
CA HIS A 310 -1.28 11.76 -5.60
C HIS A 310 -2.22 12.97 -5.51
N THR A 311 -2.32 13.63 -4.34
CA THR A 311 -3.37 14.61 -4.06
C THR A 311 -3.37 15.78 -5.06
N ALA A 312 -2.18 16.27 -5.45
CA ALA A 312 -2.04 17.38 -6.37
C ALA A 312 -2.62 17.08 -7.77
N GLY A 313 -2.46 15.83 -8.25
CA GLY A 313 -2.93 15.35 -9.55
C GLY A 313 -4.36 14.78 -9.53
N CYS A 314 -4.90 14.41 -8.37
CA CYS A 314 -6.22 13.82 -8.26
C CYS A 314 -7.32 14.88 -8.05
N ARG A 315 -8.21 15.06 -9.03
CA ARG A 315 -9.34 16.01 -8.93
C ARG A 315 -10.26 15.75 -7.72
N HIS A 316 -10.42 14.49 -7.32
CA HIS A 316 -11.29 14.10 -6.21
C HIS A 316 -10.66 14.49 -4.88
N CYS A 317 -9.40 14.10 -4.65
CA CYS A 317 -8.66 14.43 -3.42
C CYS A 317 -8.37 15.93 -3.30
N LYS A 318 -8.02 16.60 -4.39
CA LYS A 318 -7.82 18.06 -4.41
C LYS A 318 -9.09 18.83 -4.04
N LYS A 319 -10.25 18.43 -4.58
CA LYS A 319 -11.55 19.03 -4.21
C LYS A 319 -11.90 18.74 -2.75
N ALA A 320 -11.70 17.51 -2.29
CA ALA A 320 -11.96 17.12 -0.91
C ALA A 320 -11.08 17.92 0.07
N LEU A 321 -9.77 18.05 -0.22
CA LEU A 321 -8.84 18.85 0.57
C LEU A 321 -9.30 20.31 0.67
N LYS A 322 -9.67 20.95 -0.46
CA LYS A 322 -10.19 22.32 -0.45
C LYS A 322 -11.44 22.46 0.43
N ASN A 323 -12.36 21.49 0.34
CA ASN A 323 -13.57 21.49 1.17
C ASN A 323 -13.25 21.32 2.66
N VAL A 324 -12.31 20.44 3.01
CA VAL A 324 -11.85 20.23 4.38
C VAL A 324 -11.20 21.50 4.93
N GLU A 325 -10.36 22.17 4.16
CA GLU A 325 -9.73 23.43 4.56
C GLU A 325 -10.78 24.55 4.75
N ALA A 326 -11.72 24.70 3.81
CA ALA A 326 -12.81 25.66 3.94
C ALA A 326 -13.69 25.38 5.17
N ALA A 327 -14.09 24.12 5.37
CA ALA A 327 -14.87 23.71 6.54
C ALA A 327 -14.11 23.97 7.86
N THR A 328 -12.77 23.80 7.85
CA THR A 328 -11.94 24.08 9.03
C THR A 328 -11.99 25.57 9.39
N VAL A 329 -11.90 26.45 8.39
CA VAL A 329 -12.00 27.90 8.59
C VAL A 329 -13.39 28.29 9.10
N VAL A 330 -14.45 27.74 8.49
CA VAL A 330 -15.83 28.01 8.93
C VAL A 330 -16.07 27.54 10.36
N ALA A 331 -15.65 26.32 10.71
CA ALA A 331 -15.77 25.81 12.07
C ALA A 331 -14.99 26.66 13.08
N ALA A 332 -13.76 27.06 12.74
CA ALA A 332 -12.95 27.94 13.58
C ALA A 332 -13.61 29.32 13.77
N ALA A 333 -14.16 29.91 12.71
CA ALA A 333 -14.87 31.19 12.78
C ALA A 333 -16.13 31.10 13.65
N CYS A 334 -16.95 30.06 13.48
CA CYS A 334 -18.12 29.81 14.32
C CYS A 334 -17.74 29.63 15.80
N GLY A 335 -16.66 28.89 16.08
CA GLY A 335 -16.14 28.73 17.44
C GLY A 335 -15.65 30.05 18.05
N ALA A 336 -14.95 30.87 17.27
CA ALA A 336 -14.50 32.19 17.70
C ALA A 336 -15.67 33.14 17.96
N LEU A 337 -16.71 33.13 17.13
CA LEU A 337 -17.93 33.93 17.34
C LEU A 337 -18.67 33.49 18.62
N ALA A 338 -18.77 32.18 18.88
CA ALA A 338 -19.36 31.68 20.13
C ALA A 338 -18.56 32.12 21.37
N ALA A 339 -17.22 32.13 21.28
CA ALA A 339 -16.35 32.63 22.34
C ALA A 339 -16.48 34.14 22.55
N LEU A 340 -16.48 34.93 21.46
CA LEU A 340 -16.68 36.37 21.52
C LEU A 340 -18.03 36.73 22.14
N TRP A 341 -19.08 35.99 21.80
CA TRP A 341 -20.42 36.20 22.36
C TRP A 341 -20.45 35.91 23.87
N LEU A 342 -19.77 34.85 24.34
CA LEU A 342 -19.63 34.58 25.78
C LEU A 342 -18.87 35.69 26.51
N VAL A 343 -17.78 36.19 25.93
CA VAL A 343 -17.03 37.32 26.48
C VAL A 343 -17.89 38.57 26.54
N ALA A 344 -18.63 38.89 25.48
CA ALA A 344 -19.54 40.03 25.44
C ALA A 344 -20.62 39.95 26.53
N ARG A 345 -21.17 38.75 26.78
CA ARG A 345 -22.11 38.53 27.90
C ARG A 345 -21.48 38.77 29.26
N ALA A 346 -20.27 38.26 29.47
CA ALA A 346 -19.53 38.46 30.72
C ALA A 346 -19.29 39.96 30.99
N VAL A 347 -18.81 40.68 29.96
CA VAL A 347 -18.56 42.13 30.03
C VAL A 347 -19.84 42.92 30.28
N ALA A 348 -20.96 42.51 29.68
CA ALA A 348 -22.27 43.11 29.90
C ALA A 348 -22.92 42.76 31.27
N GLY A 349 -22.22 42.02 32.15
CA GLY A 349 -22.73 41.61 33.46
C GLY A 349 -23.89 40.61 33.40
N LEU A 350 -24.09 39.93 32.27
CA LEU A 350 -25.16 38.95 32.11
C LEU A 350 -24.79 37.62 32.81
N PRO A 351 -25.77 36.89 33.37
CA PRO A 351 -25.49 35.65 34.08
C PRO A 351 -24.87 34.58 33.18
N LEU A 352 -23.69 34.11 33.57
CA LEU A 352 -22.93 33.08 32.85
C LEU A 352 -23.50 31.66 33.02
N LEU A 353 -24.31 31.43 34.05
CA LEU A 353 -25.03 30.16 34.24
C LEU A 353 -26.37 30.11 33.48
N ALA A 354 -26.70 31.12 32.69
CA ALA A 354 -27.91 31.11 31.87
C ALA A 354 -27.84 30.03 30.77
N PRO A 355 -28.97 29.43 30.35
CA PRO A 355 -29.01 28.43 29.29
C PRO A 355 -28.34 28.89 27.99
N ALA A 356 -28.45 30.17 27.65
CA ALA A 356 -27.84 30.75 26.48
C ALA A 356 -26.29 30.69 26.53
N SER A 357 -25.70 30.91 27.70
CA SER A 357 -24.26 30.76 27.94
C SER A 357 -23.83 29.29 27.81
N GLY A 358 -24.66 28.35 28.30
CA GLY A 358 -24.45 26.92 28.10
C GLY A 358 -24.44 26.52 26.62
N MET A 359 -25.37 27.05 25.82
CA MET A 359 -25.44 26.78 24.38
C MET A 359 -24.21 27.30 23.62
N ALA A 360 -23.71 28.48 23.95
CA ALA A 360 -22.50 29.00 23.31
C ALA A 360 -21.24 28.21 23.72
N LEU A 361 -21.17 27.72 24.96
CA LEU A 361 -20.08 26.84 25.38
C LEU A 361 -20.11 25.50 24.62
N LEU A 362 -21.30 24.90 24.45
CA LEU A 362 -21.48 23.69 23.64
C LEU A 362 -21.11 23.93 22.17
N ALA A 363 -21.54 25.05 21.59
CA ALA A 363 -21.18 25.42 20.23
C ALA A 363 -19.67 25.59 20.06
N MET A 364 -19.00 26.23 21.01
CA MET A 364 -17.54 26.38 21.02
C MET A 364 -16.84 25.01 21.09
N ALA A 365 -17.28 24.13 21.99
CA ALA A 365 -16.72 22.78 22.13
C ALA A 365 -16.92 21.95 20.86
N ALA A 366 -18.12 21.98 20.28
CA ALA A 366 -18.42 21.29 19.03
C ALA A 366 -17.56 21.80 17.86
N CYS A 367 -17.40 23.12 17.74
CA CYS A 367 -16.53 23.74 16.73
C CYS A 367 -15.06 23.35 16.94
N GLY A 368 -14.58 23.35 18.18
CA GLY A 368 -13.23 22.90 18.52
C GLY A 368 -12.98 21.44 18.13
N GLY A 369 -13.93 20.56 18.44
CA GLY A 369 -13.90 19.16 18.02
C GLY A 369 -13.91 18.99 16.50
N ALA A 370 -14.76 19.75 15.80
CA ALA A 370 -14.81 19.76 14.34
C ALA A 370 -13.49 20.23 13.71
N VAL A 371 -12.87 21.29 14.22
CA VAL A 371 -11.56 21.77 13.76
C VAL A 371 -10.48 20.71 13.97
N ALA A 372 -10.44 20.07 15.14
CA ALA A 372 -9.47 19.00 15.41
C ALA A 372 -9.64 17.82 14.45
N PHE A 373 -10.89 17.38 14.23
CA PHE A 373 -11.21 16.33 13.27
C PHE A 373 -10.82 16.70 11.83
N LEU A 374 -11.19 17.91 11.37
CA LEU A 374 -10.88 18.36 10.02
C LEU A 374 -9.38 18.53 9.78
N ARG A 375 -8.60 18.94 10.80
CA ARG A 375 -7.13 18.95 10.73
C ARG A 375 -6.54 17.56 10.63
N ALA A 376 -7.05 16.58 11.39
CA ALA A 376 -6.64 15.19 11.29
C ALA A 376 -6.99 14.60 9.91
N LEU A 377 -8.16 14.95 9.37
CA LEU A 377 -8.57 14.57 8.02
C LEU A 377 -7.69 15.23 6.95
N ARG A 378 -7.33 16.51 7.13
CA ARG A 378 -6.41 17.23 6.26
C ARG A 378 -5.06 16.51 6.17
N ALA A 379 -4.52 16.04 7.29
CA ALA A 379 -3.24 15.33 7.31
C ALA A 379 -3.22 14.10 6.39
N GLN A 380 -4.36 13.41 6.22
CA GLN A 380 -4.47 12.24 5.34
C GLN A 380 -4.15 12.52 3.86
N PHE A 381 -4.18 13.78 3.43
CA PHE A 381 -3.87 14.21 2.06
C PHE A 381 -2.39 14.56 1.83
N PHE A 382 -1.59 14.64 2.89
CA PHE A 382 -0.18 15.06 2.82
C PHE A 382 0.75 13.94 3.27
N TYR A 383 0.73 13.60 4.56
CA TYR A 383 1.63 12.63 5.14
C TYR A 383 1.00 12.03 6.37
N VAL A 384 1.11 10.71 6.49
CA VAL A 384 0.77 9.97 7.70
C VAL A 384 1.90 8.99 7.91
N GLU A 385 2.51 9.05 9.07
CA GLU A 385 3.58 8.11 9.39
C GLU A 385 3.02 6.69 9.43
N TYR A 386 3.56 5.82 8.58
CA TYR A 386 3.26 4.40 8.62
C TYR A 386 4.30 3.68 9.49
N VAL A 387 3.80 3.02 10.54
CA VAL A 387 4.61 2.26 11.49
C VAL A 387 4.10 0.82 11.52
N HIS A 388 4.86 -0.09 10.90
CA HIS A 388 4.50 -1.51 10.81
C HIS A 388 4.27 -2.17 12.18
N ALA A 389 4.95 -1.70 13.24
CA ALA A 389 4.79 -2.23 14.59
C ALA A 389 3.46 -1.82 15.27
N HIS A 390 2.86 -0.70 14.84
CA HIS A 390 1.66 -0.13 15.47
C HIS A 390 0.38 -0.35 14.66
N ALA A 391 0.51 -0.88 13.44
CA ALA A 391 -0.66 -1.36 12.72
C ALA A 391 -1.31 -2.45 13.59
N LYS A 392 -2.56 -2.23 14.02
CA LYS A 392 -3.34 -3.13 14.89
C LYS A 392 -4.41 -3.83 14.08
#